data_AF-A0A934Q166-F1
#
_entry.id   AF-A0A934Q166-F1
#
_cell.length_a   1.000
_cell.length_b   1.000
_cell.length_c   1.000
_cell.angle_alpha   90.00
_cell.angle_beta   90.00
_cell.angle_gamma   90.00
#
_symmetry.space_group_name_H-M   'P 1'
#
loop_
_entity.id
_entity.type
_entity.pdbx_description
1 polymer ?
#
loop_
_entity_poly.entity_id
_entity_poly.type
_entity_poly.pdbx_seq_one_letter_code
_entity_poly.pdbx_strand_id
1 'polypeptide(L)'
;MSEPLEGVEKIIGPVHGFHLACYTVATPDGHFGYAKVCAQRPASVWETGEVFRKLAVGPYEDPQDALLAILGKCQTRLMHASRAHSWRLARI
;
A
#
# COMPACT_ATOMS: atom_id res chain seq x y z
N MET A 1 -1.18 -13.36 25.09
CA MET A 1 -2.49 -13.17 24.42
C MET A 1 -2.30 -12.02 23.47
N SER A 2 -2.24 -12.27 22.16
CA SER A 2 -2.05 -11.21 21.16
C SER A 2 -3.39 -10.53 20.93
N GLU A 3 -3.51 -9.27 21.32
CA GLU A 3 -4.68 -8.41 21.11
C GLU A 3 -5.01 -8.29 19.61
N PRO A 4 -6.28 -8.03 19.24
CA PRO A 4 -6.67 -7.89 17.84
C PRO A 4 -5.90 -6.71 17.24
N LEU A 5 -5.21 -6.95 16.13
CA LEU A 5 -4.63 -5.89 15.31
C LEU A 5 -5.80 -5.09 14.71
N GLU A 6 -6.28 -4.06 15.40
CA GLU A 6 -7.22 -3.08 14.84
C GLU A 6 -6.51 -2.25 13.75
N GLY A 7 -6.31 -2.89 12.60
CA GLY A 7 -5.76 -2.33 11.39
C GLY A 7 -6.79 -2.43 10.27
N VAL A 8 -6.81 -1.45 9.39
CA VAL A 8 -7.70 -1.45 8.23
C VAL A 8 -6.96 -2.12 7.08
N GLU A 9 -7.59 -3.11 6.45
CA GLU A 9 -7.06 -3.80 5.27
C GLU A 9 -7.89 -3.48 4.04
N LYS A 10 -7.24 -3.23 2.90
CA LYS A 10 -7.93 -2.91 1.65
C LYS A 10 -7.13 -3.30 0.42
N ILE A 11 -7.78 -4.00 -0.51
CA ILE A 11 -7.25 -4.26 -1.86
C ILE A 11 -7.95 -3.30 -2.82
N ILE A 12 -7.17 -2.45 -3.51
CA ILE A 12 -7.67 -1.42 -4.42
C ILE A 12 -7.06 -1.59 -5.81
N GLY A 13 -7.86 -1.34 -6.84
CA GLY A 13 -7.38 -1.21 -8.21
C GLY A 13 -8.25 -1.89 -9.25
N PRO A 14 -7.83 -1.83 -10.52
CA PRO A 14 -6.53 -1.30 -10.95
C PRO A 14 -6.41 0.24 -10.85
N VAL A 15 -5.26 0.74 -10.38
CA VAL A 15 -4.84 2.15 -10.33
C VAL A 15 -3.62 2.30 -11.24
N HIS A 16 -3.74 3.02 -12.36
CA HIS A 16 -2.69 3.13 -13.38
C HIS A 16 -2.10 1.77 -13.83
N GLY A 17 -2.93 0.73 -13.90
CA GLY A 17 -2.52 -0.62 -14.28
C GLY A 17 -1.96 -1.50 -13.16
N PHE A 18 -1.97 -1.03 -11.90
CA PHE A 18 -1.50 -1.80 -10.74
C PHE A 18 -2.60 -2.03 -9.71
N HIS A 19 -2.45 -3.09 -8.92
CA HIS A 19 -3.28 -3.34 -7.75
C HIS A 19 -2.52 -2.96 -6.48
N LEU A 20 -3.23 -2.45 -5.48
CA LEU A 20 -2.68 -2.00 -4.21
C LEU A 20 -3.23 -2.90 -3.12
N ALA A 21 -2.35 -3.56 -2.37
CA ALA A 21 -2.68 -4.23 -1.12
C ALA A 21 -2.25 -3.30 0.02
N CYS A 22 -3.21 -2.62 0.62
CA CYS A 22 -3.01 -1.63 1.67
C CYS A 22 -3.44 -2.18 3.02
N TYR A 23 -2.67 -1.92 4.07
CA TYR A 23 -3.05 -2.27 5.43
C TYR A 23 -2.47 -1.26 6.42
N THR A 24 -3.06 -1.16 7.60
CA THR A 24 -2.50 -0.36 8.69
C THR A 24 -2.05 -1.23 9.86
N VAL A 25 -1.06 -0.75 10.61
CA VAL A 25 -0.52 -1.40 11.81
C VAL A 25 -0.50 -0.37 12.93
N ALA A 26 -1.09 -0.71 14.08
CA ALA A 26 -0.99 0.09 15.29
C ALA A 26 0.35 -0.14 15.99
N THR A 27 0.98 0.93 16.47
CA THR A 27 2.20 0.91 17.29
C THR A 27 2.02 1.87 18.48
N PRO A 28 2.93 1.85 19.48
CA PRO A 28 2.89 2.82 20.58
C PRO A 28 2.97 4.29 20.16
N ASP A 29 3.51 4.57 18.97
CA ASP A 29 3.68 5.92 18.42
C ASP A 29 2.53 6.34 17.50
N GLY A 30 1.54 5.46 17.27
CA GLY A 30 0.39 5.67 16.38
C GLY A 30 0.25 4.59 15.30
N HIS A 31 -0.51 4.90 14.26
CA HIS A 31 -0.81 4.00 13.15
C HIS A 31 0.07 4.27 11.93
N PHE A 32 0.63 3.20 11.38
CA PHE A 32 1.38 3.23 10.13
C PHE A 32 0.56 2.62 9.01
N GLY A 33 0.54 3.29 7.85
CA GLY A 33 -0.09 2.78 6.64
C GLY A 33 0.93 2.17 5.71
N TYR A 34 0.68 0.95 5.24
CA TYR A 34 1.54 0.22 4.32
C TYR A 34 0.79 -0.11 3.04
N ALA A 35 1.53 -0.18 1.94
CA ALA A 35 1.00 -0.65 0.67
C ALA A 35 2.01 -1.47 -0.11
N LYS A 36 1.52 -2.57 -0.71
CA LYS A 36 2.20 -3.34 -1.74
C LYS A 36 1.56 -3.00 -3.09
N VAL A 37 2.35 -2.45 -4.00
CA VAL A 37 1.97 -2.25 -5.40
C VAL A 37 2.24 -3.55 -6.14
N CYS A 38 1.22 -4.15 -6.74
CA CYS A 38 1.26 -5.45 -7.38
C CYS A 38 0.83 -5.33 -8.84
N ALA A 39 1.46 -6.09 -9.74
CA ALA A 39 1.03 -6.14 -11.14
C ALA A 39 -0.32 -6.87 -11.28
N GLN A 40 -0.46 -7.98 -10.56
CA GLN A 40 -1.70 -8.76 -10.47
C GLN A 40 -2.47 -8.42 -9.20
N ARG A 41 -3.78 -8.67 -9.21
CA ARG A 41 -4.61 -8.50 -8.02
C ARG A 41 -4.26 -9.58 -7.00
N PRO A 42 -3.76 -9.22 -5.80
CA PRO A 42 -3.47 -10.22 -4.77
C PRO A 42 -4.77 -10.77 -4.19
N ALA A 43 -4.75 -11.99 -3.65
CA ALA A 43 -5.91 -12.56 -2.95
C ALA A 43 -6.08 -11.97 -1.54
N SER A 44 -4.98 -11.51 -0.93
CA SER A 44 -4.94 -10.91 0.41
C SER A 44 -3.87 -9.82 0.49
N VAL A 45 -4.05 -8.85 1.39
CA VAL A 45 -3.02 -7.84 1.67
C VAL A 45 -1.73 -8.44 2.25
N TRP A 46 -1.84 -9.62 2.87
CA TRP A 46 -0.74 -10.37 3.45
C TRP A 46 0.04 -11.20 2.44
N GLU A 47 -0.51 -11.40 1.24
CA GLU A 47 0.13 -12.18 0.19
C GLU A 47 1.53 -11.64 -0.16
N THR A 48 2.45 -12.56 -0.42
CA THR A 48 3.86 -12.27 -0.72
C THR A 48 4.20 -12.47 -2.21
N GLY A 49 3.21 -12.34 -3.09
CA GLY A 49 3.38 -12.48 -4.54
C GLY A 49 4.31 -11.44 -5.17
N GLU A 50 4.28 -11.30 -6.50
CA GLU A 50 5.13 -10.35 -7.22
C GLU A 50 4.74 -8.89 -6.89
N VAL A 51 5.41 -8.35 -5.87
CA VAL A 51 5.27 -6.97 -5.41
C VAL A 51 6.27 -6.09 -6.16
N PHE A 52 5.74 -5.18 -6.97
CA PHE A 52 6.52 -4.19 -7.70
C PHE A 52 7.17 -3.17 -6.77
N ARG A 53 6.45 -2.75 -5.72
CA ARG A 53 6.97 -1.78 -4.75
C ARG A 53 6.24 -1.87 -3.41
N LYS A 54 6.98 -1.61 -2.34
CA LYS A 54 6.42 -1.39 -1.00
C LYS A 54 6.49 0.08 -0.64
N LEU A 55 5.42 0.60 -0.05
CA LEU A 55 5.31 1.98 0.42
C LEU A 55 4.84 1.97 1.87
N ALA A 56 5.24 2.99 2.63
CA ALA A 56 4.82 3.21 4.00
C ALA A 56 4.58 4.71 4.27
N VAL A 57 3.69 5.02 5.20
CA VAL A 57 3.43 6.34 5.78
C VAL A 57 3.17 6.19 7.28
N GLY A 58 3.36 7.27 8.03
CA GLY A 58 3.06 7.33 9.45
C GLY A 58 4.23 7.88 10.27
N PRO A 59 4.01 8.02 11.59
CA PRO A 59 2.78 7.64 12.31
C PRO A 59 1.59 8.61 12.07
N TYR A 60 0.36 8.12 12.31
CA TYR A 60 -0.90 8.88 12.35
C TYR A 60 -1.69 8.51 13.62
N GLU A 61 -2.56 9.40 14.11
CA GLU A 61 -3.38 9.12 15.29
C GLU A 61 -4.52 8.14 15.02
N ASP A 62 -5.03 8.09 13.78
CA ASP A 62 -6.16 7.25 13.38
C ASP A 62 -5.79 6.30 12.22
N PRO A 63 -6.25 5.03 12.25
CA PRO A 63 -5.94 4.06 11.20
C PRO A 63 -6.60 4.38 9.85
N GLN A 64 -7.73 5.08 9.80
CA GLN A 64 -8.31 5.55 8.54
C GLN A 64 -7.47 6.68 7.93
N ASP A 65 -6.91 7.58 8.74
CA ASP A 65 -6.00 8.62 8.26
C ASP A 65 -4.72 8.01 7.67
N ALA A 66 -4.14 7.02 8.36
CA ALA A 66 -3.00 6.26 7.84
C ALA A 66 -3.33 5.56 6.50
N LEU A 67 -4.56 5.02 6.36
CA LEU A 67 -5.03 4.39 5.13
C LEU A 67 -5.18 5.43 4.00
N LEU A 68 -5.86 6.55 4.25
CA LEU A 68 -6.05 7.60 3.26
C LEU A 68 -4.70 8.17 2.80
N ALA A 69 -3.77 8.38 3.74
CA ALA A 69 -2.42 8.84 3.44
C ALA A 69 -1.63 7.87 2.55
N ILE A 70 -1.68 6.56 2.83
CA ILE A 70 -0.97 5.59 1.99
C ILE A 70 -1.58 5.49 0.60
N LEU A 71 -2.91 5.61 0.49
CA LEU A 71 -3.61 5.64 -0.80
C LEU A 71 -3.22 6.86 -1.63
N GLY A 72 -3.21 8.05 -1.02
CA GLY A 72 -2.75 9.28 -1.67
C GLY A 72 -1.28 9.16 -2.14
N LYS A 73 -0.40 8.61 -1.28
CA LYS A 73 1.00 8.37 -1.65
C LYS A 73 1.14 7.40 -2.83
N CYS A 74 0.34 6.34 -2.86
CA CYS A 74 0.32 5.39 -3.98
C CYS A 74 -0.12 6.07 -5.28
N GLN A 75 -1.22 6.82 -5.24
CA GLN A 75 -1.74 7.54 -6.43
C GLN A 75 -0.71 8.51 -6.99
N THR A 76 -0.10 9.35 -6.15
CA THR A 76 0.95 10.29 -6.57
C THR A 76 2.12 9.55 -7.21
N ARG A 77 2.63 8.49 -6.56
CA ARG A 77 3.77 7.71 -7.09
C ARG A 77 3.45 7.02 -8.41
N LEU A 78 2.25 6.44 -8.54
CA LEU A 78 1.82 5.75 -9.75
C LEU A 78 1.54 6.73 -10.90
N MET A 79 0.99 7.91 -10.61
CA MET A 79 0.81 8.97 -11.61
C MET A 79 2.17 9.38 -12.22
N HIS A 80 3.18 9.61 -11.38
CA HIS A 80 4.54 9.92 -11.85
C HIS A 80 5.17 8.76 -12.64
N ALA A 81 4.94 7.52 -12.22
CA ALA A 81 5.40 6.35 -12.95
C ALA A 81 4.73 6.24 -14.33
N SER A 82 3.39 6.31 -14.41
CA SER A 82 2.66 6.16 -15.68
C SER A 82 3.02 7.19 -16.75
N ARG A 83 3.48 8.39 -16.34
CA ARG A 83 3.88 9.48 -17.26
C ARG A 83 5.28 9.29 -17.84
N ALA A 84 6.18 8.63 -17.14
CA ALA A 84 7.44 8.17 -17.70
C ALA A 84 7.14 6.86 -18.43
N HIS A 85 7.12 6.81 -19.76
CA HIS A 85 6.69 5.65 -20.57
C HIS A 85 7.60 4.39 -20.46
N SER A 86 8.38 4.23 -19.39
CA SER A 86 9.50 3.29 -19.27
C SER A 86 9.43 2.47 -17.98
N TRP A 87 8.46 1.57 -17.82
CA TRP A 87 8.37 0.76 -16.58
C TRP A 87 8.30 -0.76 -16.79
N ARG A 88 8.70 -1.26 -17.96
CA ARG A 88 8.97 -2.70 -18.15
C ARG A 88 10.34 -3.17 -17.62
N LEU A 89 11.20 -2.30 -17.08
CA LEU A 89 12.63 -2.64 -16.87
C LEU A 89 13.18 -2.51 -15.45
N ALA A 90 12.40 -2.17 -14.43
CA ALA A 90 12.92 -2.06 -13.07
C ALA A 90 12.44 -3.23 -12.18
N ARG A 91 12.91 -4.45 -12.49
CA ARG A 91 13.07 -5.52 -11.50
C ARG A 91 14.39 -5.24 -10.79
N ILE A 92 14.35 -4.84 -9.52
CA ILE A 92 15.49 -4.82 -8.61
C ILE A 92 15.05 -5.49 -7.33
#